data_AF-A0A6A6YNU4-F1
#
_entry.id   AF-A0A6A6YNU4-F1
#
_cell.length_a   1.000
_cell.length_b   1.000
_cell.length_c   1.000
_cell.angle_alpha   90.00
_cell.angle_beta   90.00
_cell.angle_gamma   90.00
#
_symmetry.space_group_name_H-M   'P 1'
#
loop_
_entity.id
_entity.type
_entity.pdbx_description
1 polymer ?
#
loop_
_entity_poly.entity_id
_entity_poly.type
_entity_poly.pdbx_seq_one_letter_code
_entity_poly.pdbx_strand_id
1 'polypeptide(L)'
;MDFTADPPLTKNGTDTCGHGTHVAGIVLQLAPNAELHVGRVSLDRTFDKRTDPECTARIAEAIRYAVDVWGVDVISMSLGFSSIPTDVKEAIIYAYSKDRILVAAASNNGNSKIGNVTYPASHLGLVICVNAANYAGTPHEFNPPATSSKDNFSILGEEVKSTWSKDAKGDAKQDELDLIVEEGAP
;
A
#
# COMPACT_ATOMS: atom_id res chain seq x y z
N MET A 1 9.67 5.20 9.78
CA MET A 1 10.67 4.15 10.06
C MET A 1 11.06 3.48 8.76
N ASP A 2 12.34 3.15 8.60
CA ASP A 2 12.85 2.43 7.42
C ASP A 2 13.20 0.98 7.78
N PHE A 3 12.40 0.04 7.27
CA PHE A 3 12.56 -1.41 7.47
C PHE A 3 13.49 -2.03 6.41
N THR A 4 14.01 -1.25 5.45
CA THR A 4 14.98 -1.75 4.47
C THR A 4 16.38 -1.96 5.05
N ALA A 5 16.68 -1.28 6.16
CA ALA A 5 17.91 -1.41 6.92
C ALA A 5 17.83 -2.53 7.97
N ASP A 6 18.97 -3.17 8.26
CA ASP A 6 19.15 -4.10 9.37
C ASP A 6 20.15 -3.49 10.39
N PRO A 7 19.75 -3.20 11.65
CA PRO A 7 18.36 -3.20 12.14
C PRO A 7 17.53 -2.03 11.56
N PRO A 8 16.18 -2.09 11.62
CA PRO A 8 15.31 -1.02 11.15
C PRO A 8 15.61 0.35 11.77
N LEU A 9 15.64 1.39 10.93
CA LEU A 9 16.06 2.73 11.34
C LEU A 9 14.90 3.64 11.71
N THR A 10 14.98 4.25 12.88
CA THR A 10 14.03 5.26 13.37
C THR A 10 14.10 6.56 12.57
N LYS A 11 15.26 6.89 11.99
CA LYS A 11 15.39 7.97 11.01
C LYS A 11 14.68 7.56 9.72
N ASN A 12 13.69 8.34 9.30
CA ASN A 12 13.03 8.15 8.00
C ASN A 12 14.06 8.20 6.86
N GLY A 13 14.01 7.21 5.98
CA GLY A 13 14.73 7.22 4.71
C GLY A 13 14.23 8.33 3.79
N THR A 14 15.08 8.75 2.85
CA THR A 14 14.65 9.66 1.78
C THR A 14 13.83 8.87 0.77
N ASP A 15 12.56 9.24 0.59
CA ASP A 15 11.75 8.81 -0.55
C ASP A 15 12.38 9.37 -1.85
N THR A 16 12.99 8.48 -2.64
CA THR A 16 13.67 8.84 -3.91
C THR A 16 12.83 8.52 -5.14
N CYS A 17 11.68 7.89 -4.96
CA CYS A 17 10.67 7.67 -5.97
C CYS A 17 9.65 8.82 -6.04
N GLY A 18 9.29 9.38 -4.89
CA GLY A 18 8.24 10.37 -4.67
C GLY A 18 6.84 9.79 -4.44
N HIS A 19 6.63 8.49 -4.67
CA HIS A 19 5.31 7.85 -4.54
C HIS A 19 4.83 7.75 -3.08
N GLY A 20 5.73 7.46 -2.13
CA GLY A 20 5.41 7.46 -0.71
C GLY A 20 4.91 8.84 -0.24
N THR A 21 5.67 9.87 -0.62
CA THR A 21 5.30 11.29 -0.42
C THR A 21 3.99 11.66 -1.14
N HIS A 22 3.67 10.99 -2.25
CA HIS A 22 2.43 11.22 -2.99
C HIS A 22 1.21 10.66 -2.26
N VAL A 23 1.26 9.40 -1.83
CA VAL A 23 0.15 8.78 -1.09
C VAL A 23 -0.01 9.43 0.29
N ALA A 24 1.09 9.75 0.99
CA ALA A 24 1.08 10.53 2.23
C ALA A 24 0.35 11.88 2.08
N GLY A 25 0.58 12.58 0.96
CA GLY A 25 -0.10 13.83 0.66
C GLY A 25 -1.56 13.68 0.24
N ILE A 26 -1.99 12.52 -0.27
CA ILE A 26 -3.42 12.25 -0.52
C ILE A 26 -4.12 12.07 0.83
N VAL A 27 -3.54 11.25 1.71
CA VAL A 27 -4.01 11.04 3.08
C VAL A 27 -4.16 12.37 3.81
N LEU A 28 -3.10 13.18 3.91
CA LEU A 28 -3.15 14.46 4.64
C LEU A 28 -3.99 15.56 3.98
N GLN A 29 -4.39 15.40 2.70
CA GLN A 29 -5.39 16.27 2.08
C GLN A 29 -6.84 15.87 2.42
N LEU A 30 -7.09 14.59 2.71
CA LEU A 30 -8.42 14.06 3.05
C LEU A 30 -8.66 14.02 4.58
N ALA A 31 -7.64 13.64 5.33
CA ALA A 31 -7.62 13.52 6.79
C ALA A 31 -6.48 14.39 7.39
N PRO A 32 -6.57 15.74 7.32
CA PRO A 32 -5.50 16.65 7.76
C PRO A 32 -5.21 16.64 9.27
N ASN A 33 -5.99 15.90 10.06
CA ASN A 33 -5.85 15.74 11.51
C ASN A 33 -5.41 14.32 11.94
N ALA A 34 -5.20 13.38 11.01
CA ALA A 34 -4.70 12.05 11.34
C ALA A 34 -3.22 12.11 11.73
N GLU A 35 -2.78 11.36 12.74
CA GLU A 35 -1.35 11.12 12.92
C GLU A 35 -0.87 10.13 11.86
N LEU A 36 0.17 10.51 11.12
CA LEU A 36 0.66 9.77 9.96
C LEU A 36 1.99 9.09 10.26
N HIS A 37 1.98 7.76 10.26
CA HIS A 37 3.21 6.96 10.26
C HIS A 37 3.51 6.43 8.86
N VAL A 38 4.81 6.29 8.57
CA VAL A 38 5.33 5.75 7.31
C VAL A 38 6.30 4.62 7.64
N GLY A 39 5.94 3.41 7.22
CA GLY A 39 6.80 2.22 7.23
C GLY A 39 7.33 1.96 5.83
N ARG A 40 8.56 2.40 5.56
CA ARG A 40 9.21 2.17 4.26
C ARG A 40 9.71 0.73 4.16
N VAL A 41 9.27 0.01 3.13
CA VAL A 41 9.49 -1.44 2.98
C VAL A 41 10.17 -1.86 1.68
N SER A 42 10.44 -0.94 0.75
CA SER A 42 11.26 -1.18 -0.44
C SER A 42 12.38 -0.14 -0.60
N LEU A 43 13.50 -0.55 -1.23
CA LEU A 43 14.59 0.34 -1.64
C LEU A 43 14.41 0.89 -3.06
N ASP A 44 13.66 0.18 -3.90
CA ASP A 44 13.56 0.46 -5.33
C ASP A 44 12.18 0.10 -5.91
N ARG A 45 11.99 0.45 -7.18
CA ARG A 45 10.76 0.25 -7.97
C ARG A 45 10.69 -1.15 -8.63
N THR A 46 11.70 -2.01 -8.46
CA THR A 46 11.88 -3.25 -9.26
C THR A 46 10.94 -4.36 -8.80
N PHE A 47 9.82 -4.44 -9.50
CA PHE A 47 8.67 -5.19 -9.03
C PHE A 47 8.74 -6.72 -9.23
N ASP A 48 9.85 -7.23 -9.76
CA ASP A 48 10.06 -8.65 -10.05
C ASP A 48 10.52 -9.48 -8.83
N LYS A 49 11.06 -8.85 -7.77
CA LYS A 49 11.54 -9.54 -6.56
C LYS A 49 10.39 -10.00 -5.62
N ARG A 50 9.14 -10.09 -6.10
CA ARG A 50 7.91 -10.25 -5.29
C ARG A 50 7.69 -11.63 -4.61
N THR A 51 8.72 -12.44 -4.49
CA THR A 51 8.78 -13.62 -3.58
C THR A 51 10.14 -13.75 -2.89
N ASP A 52 10.93 -12.68 -2.83
CA ASP A 52 12.16 -12.60 -2.03
C ASP A 52 11.79 -12.62 -0.53
N PRO A 53 12.21 -13.64 0.25
CA PRO A 53 11.86 -13.75 1.66
C PRO A 53 12.31 -12.56 2.50
N GLU A 54 13.37 -11.85 2.09
CA GLU A 54 13.83 -10.64 2.79
C GLU A 54 12.83 -9.49 2.64
N CYS A 55 12.23 -9.34 1.45
CA CYS A 55 11.21 -8.34 1.18
C CYS A 55 9.88 -8.65 1.89
N THR A 56 9.44 -9.91 1.86
CA THR A 56 8.18 -10.31 2.49
C THR A 56 8.26 -10.28 4.02
N ALA A 57 9.41 -10.63 4.60
CA ALA A 57 9.66 -10.51 6.04
C ALA A 57 9.62 -9.06 6.51
N ARG A 58 10.27 -8.12 5.81
CA ARG A 58 10.21 -6.67 6.12
C ARG A 58 8.78 -6.13 6.11
N ILE A 59 7.96 -6.57 5.16
CA ILE A 59 6.56 -6.15 5.05
C ILE A 59 5.73 -6.73 6.21
N ALA A 60 5.95 -8.00 6.57
CA ALA A 60 5.31 -8.62 7.72
C ALA A 60 5.72 -7.97 9.06
N GLU A 61 7.00 -7.59 9.20
CA GLU A 61 7.52 -6.84 10.35
C GLU A 61 6.90 -5.44 10.43
N ALA A 62 6.89 -4.68 9.33
CA ALA A 62 6.33 -3.33 9.28
C ALA A 62 4.83 -3.30 9.65
N ILE A 63 4.05 -4.27 9.16
CA ILE A 63 2.63 -4.43 9.54
C ILE A 63 2.51 -4.70 11.05
N ARG A 64 3.33 -5.60 11.63
CA ARG A 64 3.30 -5.88 13.07
C ARG A 64 3.73 -4.67 13.90
N TYR A 65 4.78 -3.98 13.50
CA TYR A 65 5.28 -2.78 14.18
C TYR A 65 4.23 -1.67 14.20
N ALA A 66 3.52 -1.46 13.09
CA ALA A 66 2.44 -0.51 13.00
C ALA A 66 1.31 -0.80 14.00
N VAL A 67 0.96 -2.08 14.20
CA VAL A 67 -0.08 -2.48 15.16
C VAL A 67 0.40 -2.46 16.61
N ASP A 68 1.60 -2.98 16.89
CA ASP A 68 2.06 -3.24 18.26
C ASP A 68 2.88 -2.09 18.87
N VAL A 69 3.38 -1.14 18.06
CA VAL A 69 4.24 -0.03 18.52
C VAL A 69 3.66 1.35 18.16
N TRP A 70 3.02 1.51 17.00
CA TRP A 70 2.31 2.75 16.64
C TRP A 70 0.83 2.74 17.06
N GLY A 71 0.18 1.58 17.22
CA GLY A 71 -1.20 1.48 17.71
C GLY A 71 -2.31 1.91 16.72
N VAL A 72 -1.91 2.38 15.53
CA VAL A 72 -2.70 2.86 14.38
C VAL A 72 -4.03 2.16 14.13
N ASP A 73 -5.01 2.85 13.55
CA ASP A 73 -6.32 2.28 13.23
C ASP A 73 -6.44 1.81 11.77
N VAL A 74 -5.80 2.50 10.83
CA VAL A 74 -5.89 2.21 9.38
C VAL A 74 -4.52 1.94 8.78
N ILE A 75 -4.37 0.82 8.08
CA ILE A 75 -3.16 0.44 7.34
C ILE A 75 -3.43 0.47 5.84
N SER A 76 -2.84 1.45 5.15
CA SER A 76 -2.87 1.59 3.69
C SER A 76 -1.65 0.93 3.04
N MET A 77 -1.92 0.07 2.06
CA MET A 77 -0.94 -0.77 1.38
C MET A 77 -1.00 -0.56 -0.13
N SER A 78 -0.22 0.38 -0.65
CA SER A 78 -0.02 0.59 -2.09
C SER A 78 0.94 -0.44 -2.72
N LEU A 79 0.73 -1.72 -2.38
CA LEU A 79 1.51 -2.88 -2.82
C LEU A 79 0.58 -4.08 -3.04
N GLY A 80 0.99 -5.02 -3.90
CA GLY A 80 0.23 -6.25 -4.09
C GLY A 80 0.92 -7.37 -4.90
N PHE A 81 1.26 -8.48 -4.26
CA PHE A 81 2.00 -9.64 -4.80
C PHE A 81 1.15 -10.52 -5.75
N SER A 82 1.83 -11.22 -6.68
CA SER A 82 1.22 -12.17 -7.62
C SER A 82 0.95 -13.56 -7.00
N SER A 83 1.65 -13.91 -5.93
CA SER A 83 1.43 -15.08 -5.07
C SER A 83 1.10 -14.60 -3.64
N ILE A 84 0.79 -15.51 -2.73
CA ILE A 84 0.49 -15.18 -1.32
C ILE A 84 1.69 -15.52 -0.44
N PRO A 85 2.45 -14.55 0.11
CA PRO A 85 3.48 -14.80 1.10
C PRO A 85 2.84 -15.22 2.44
N THR A 86 3.37 -16.26 3.08
CA THR A 86 2.82 -16.79 4.35
C THR A 86 2.98 -15.81 5.50
N ASP A 87 4.16 -15.20 5.60
CA ASP A 87 4.54 -14.17 6.58
C ASP A 87 3.66 -12.92 6.49
N VAL A 88 3.49 -12.35 5.29
CA VAL A 88 2.60 -11.21 5.07
C VAL A 88 1.16 -11.61 5.36
N LYS A 89 0.73 -12.81 4.97
CA LYS A 89 -0.63 -13.30 5.28
C LYS A 89 -0.88 -13.41 6.79
N GLU A 90 0.08 -13.92 7.55
CA GLU A 90 -0.01 -14.00 9.00
C GLU A 90 0.00 -12.62 9.66
N ALA A 91 0.73 -11.64 9.09
CA ALA A 91 0.70 -10.25 9.54
C ALA A 91 -0.64 -9.54 9.23
N ILE A 92 -1.24 -9.79 8.06
CA ILE A 92 -2.58 -9.30 7.67
C ILE A 92 -3.66 -9.87 8.60
N ILE A 93 -3.65 -11.19 8.83
CA ILE A 93 -4.59 -11.85 9.76
C ILE A 93 -4.38 -11.32 11.18
N TYR A 94 -3.13 -11.08 11.60
CA TYR A 94 -2.82 -10.50 12.89
C TYR A 94 -3.39 -9.09 13.05
N ALA A 95 -3.13 -8.19 12.11
CA ALA A 95 -3.63 -6.82 12.15
C ALA A 95 -5.17 -6.77 12.16
N TYR A 96 -5.82 -7.57 11.31
CA TYR A 96 -7.28 -7.70 11.32
C TYR A 96 -7.81 -8.22 12.68
N SER A 97 -7.12 -9.18 13.31
CA SER A 97 -7.46 -9.70 14.65
C SER A 97 -7.19 -8.72 15.81
N LYS A 98 -6.67 -7.53 15.51
CA LYS A 98 -6.50 -6.40 16.44
C LYS A 98 -7.46 -5.24 16.12
N ASP A 99 -8.52 -5.49 15.35
CA ASP A 99 -9.54 -4.52 14.92
C ASP A 99 -8.99 -3.37 14.07
N ARG A 100 -7.93 -3.63 13.27
CA ARG A 100 -7.31 -2.66 12.36
C ARG A 100 -7.94 -2.70 10.97
N ILE A 101 -8.22 -1.56 10.38
CA ILE A 101 -8.76 -1.45 9.01
C ILE A 101 -7.61 -1.60 8.01
N LEU A 102 -7.73 -2.54 7.07
CA LEU A 102 -6.70 -2.85 6.09
C LEU A 102 -7.18 -2.47 4.67
N VAL A 103 -6.43 -1.61 3.98
CA VAL A 103 -6.77 -1.11 2.64
C VAL A 103 -5.62 -1.42 1.68
N ALA A 104 -5.89 -1.96 0.50
CA ALA A 104 -4.85 -2.29 -0.47
C ALA A 104 -5.26 -2.07 -1.93
N ALA A 105 -4.29 -1.68 -2.76
CA ALA A 105 -4.48 -1.48 -4.20
C ALA A 105 -4.74 -2.81 -4.92
N ALA A 106 -5.70 -2.83 -5.84
CA ALA A 106 -6.15 -4.06 -6.50
C ALA A 106 -5.10 -4.69 -7.43
N SER A 107 -4.54 -3.90 -8.36
CA SER A 107 -3.48 -4.28 -9.31
C SER A 107 -3.04 -3.05 -10.11
N ASN A 108 -1.75 -2.96 -10.46
CA ASN A 108 -1.22 -2.00 -11.44
C ASN A 108 -0.74 -2.71 -12.74
N ASN A 109 -0.99 -4.03 -12.89
CA ASN A 109 -0.31 -4.92 -13.85
C ASN A 109 -1.03 -5.12 -15.20
N GLY A 110 -2.04 -4.31 -15.52
CA GLY A 110 -2.78 -4.40 -16.79
C GLY A 110 -3.82 -5.52 -16.85
N ASN A 111 -4.74 -5.46 -17.82
CA ASN A 111 -5.76 -6.49 -18.09
C ASN A 111 -5.19 -7.77 -18.75
N SER A 112 -4.08 -8.28 -18.22
CA SER A 112 -3.16 -9.24 -18.85
C SER A 112 -3.66 -10.70 -18.81
N LYS A 113 -4.95 -10.92 -19.08
CA LYS A 113 -5.67 -12.20 -19.30
C LYS A 113 -5.62 -13.29 -18.21
N ILE A 114 -4.73 -13.19 -17.24
CA ILE A 114 -4.78 -13.90 -15.94
C ILE A 114 -5.20 -12.87 -14.88
N GLY A 115 -6.34 -12.22 -15.12
CA GLY A 115 -6.82 -11.06 -14.37
C GLY A 115 -7.28 -11.42 -12.96
N ASN A 116 -6.38 -11.32 -11.99
CA ASN A 116 -6.67 -11.51 -10.58
C ASN A 116 -6.29 -10.25 -9.78
N VAL A 117 -7.06 -9.98 -8.72
CA VAL A 117 -6.66 -9.06 -7.65
C VAL A 117 -5.36 -9.57 -7.02
N THR A 118 -4.40 -8.70 -6.78
CA THR A 118 -3.12 -9.04 -6.14
C THR A 118 -3.25 -9.22 -4.62
N TYR A 119 -2.29 -9.86 -3.95
CA TYR A 119 -2.31 -10.03 -2.49
C TYR A 119 -1.57 -8.88 -1.79
N PRO A 120 -2.12 -8.14 -0.81
CA PRO A 120 -3.16 -8.55 0.12
C PRO A 120 -4.60 -8.14 -0.25
N ALA A 121 -4.81 -7.28 -1.25
CA ALA A 121 -6.14 -6.85 -1.69
C ALA A 121 -7.10 -8.01 -2.04
N SER A 122 -6.56 -9.16 -2.46
CA SER A 122 -7.32 -10.38 -2.74
C SER A 122 -7.83 -11.12 -1.49
N HIS A 123 -7.45 -10.70 -0.27
CA HIS A 123 -7.88 -11.36 0.97
C HIS A 123 -9.30 -10.95 1.39
N LEU A 124 -10.28 -11.57 0.73
CA LEU A 124 -11.72 -11.31 0.93
C LEU A 124 -12.11 -11.39 2.41
N GLY A 125 -12.83 -10.37 2.88
CA GLY A 125 -13.31 -10.26 4.25
C GLY A 125 -12.30 -9.71 5.27
N LEU A 126 -11.02 -9.55 4.90
CA LEU A 126 -9.99 -8.98 5.79
C LEU A 126 -9.37 -7.69 5.23
N VAL A 127 -9.36 -7.48 3.91
CA VAL A 127 -8.71 -6.34 3.27
C VAL A 127 -9.65 -5.67 2.26
N ILE A 128 -9.77 -4.35 2.34
CA ILE A 128 -10.54 -3.52 1.42
C ILE A 128 -9.73 -3.37 0.12
N CYS A 129 -10.19 -4.04 -0.94
CA CYS A 129 -9.63 -3.97 -2.29
C CYS A 129 -10.06 -2.69 -3.00
N VAL A 130 -9.12 -1.82 -3.37
CA VAL A 130 -9.41 -0.55 -4.06
C VAL A 130 -8.88 -0.54 -5.49
N ASN A 131 -9.78 -0.27 -6.44
CA ASN A 131 -9.51 -0.12 -7.86
C ASN A 131 -9.33 1.37 -8.24
N ALA A 132 -8.68 1.65 -9.37
CA ALA A 132 -8.50 3.01 -9.88
C ALA A 132 -9.57 3.39 -10.91
N ALA A 133 -10.13 4.58 -10.82
CA ALA A 133 -11.01 5.17 -11.81
C ALA A 133 -10.52 6.57 -12.24
N ASN A 134 -10.96 7.01 -13.42
CA ASN A 134 -10.71 8.35 -13.92
C ASN A 134 -11.69 9.38 -13.35
N TYR A 135 -11.52 10.65 -13.73
CA TYR A 135 -12.37 11.77 -13.28
C TYR A 135 -13.87 11.61 -13.61
N ALA A 136 -14.22 10.75 -14.58
CA ALA A 136 -15.58 10.43 -14.97
C ALA A 136 -16.11 9.15 -14.31
N GLY A 137 -15.38 8.57 -13.34
CA GLY A 137 -15.75 7.32 -12.67
C GLY A 137 -15.60 6.07 -13.54
N THR A 138 -14.92 6.16 -14.69
CA THR A 138 -14.64 5.00 -15.54
C THR A 138 -13.46 4.21 -14.95
N PRO A 139 -13.57 2.89 -14.72
CA PRO A 139 -12.44 2.10 -14.23
C PRO A 139 -11.28 2.07 -15.25
N HIS A 140 -10.04 2.26 -14.78
CA HIS A 140 -8.86 2.14 -15.62
C HIS A 140 -8.68 0.70 -16.15
N GLU A 141 -8.19 0.57 -17.38
CA GLU A 141 -7.82 -0.70 -18.01
C GLU A 141 -6.83 -1.59 -17.23
N PHE A 142 -6.13 -1.10 -16.19
CA PHE A 142 -5.22 -1.95 -15.40
C PHE A 142 -5.87 -2.70 -14.25
N ASN A 143 -7.12 -2.37 -13.91
CA ASN A 143 -7.85 -3.05 -12.85
C ASN A 143 -8.12 -4.52 -13.19
N PRO A 144 -8.21 -5.42 -12.19
CA PRO A 144 -8.82 -6.72 -12.38
C PRO A 144 -10.30 -6.57 -12.80
N PRO A 145 -10.85 -7.49 -13.62
CA PRO A 145 -12.26 -7.45 -13.99
C PRO A 145 -13.19 -7.50 -12.77
N ALA A 146 -14.20 -6.64 -12.74
CA ALA A 146 -15.20 -6.61 -11.67
C ALA A 146 -15.98 -7.94 -11.58
N THR A 147 -16.24 -8.42 -10.36
CA THR A 147 -17.00 -9.67 -10.14
C THR A 147 -18.18 -9.46 -9.19
N SER A 148 -19.29 -10.16 -9.43
CA SER A 148 -20.48 -10.15 -8.56
C SER A 148 -20.29 -10.86 -7.22
N SER A 149 -19.12 -11.47 -7.00
CA SER A 149 -18.72 -12.24 -5.83
C SER A 149 -17.84 -11.46 -4.84
N LYS A 150 -17.60 -10.17 -5.09
CA LYS A 150 -16.72 -9.29 -4.34
C LYS A 150 -17.27 -7.87 -4.35
N ASP A 151 -16.87 -7.05 -3.39
CA ASP A 151 -17.02 -5.61 -3.50
C ASP A 151 -16.03 -5.05 -4.53
N ASN A 152 -16.47 -4.09 -5.33
CA ASN A 152 -15.71 -3.52 -6.45
C ASN A 152 -15.40 -2.04 -6.17
N PHE A 153 -14.94 -1.73 -4.96
CA PHE A 153 -14.61 -0.36 -4.55
C PHE A 153 -13.60 0.26 -5.51
N SER A 154 -13.86 1.50 -5.90
CA SER A 154 -13.05 2.25 -6.87
C SER A 154 -12.93 3.70 -6.40
N ILE A 155 -11.75 4.31 -6.56
CA ILE A 155 -11.47 5.70 -6.20
C ILE A 155 -10.78 6.42 -7.37
N LEU A 156 -10.74 7.75 -7.36
CA LEU A 156 -9.97 8.52 -8.34
C LEU A 156 -8.48 8.13 -8.24
N GLY A 157 -7.95 7.52 -9.30
CA GLY A 157 -6.58 7.01 -9.36
C GLY A 157 -5.79 7.45 -10.60
N GLU A 158 -6.42 8.18 -11.52
CA GLU A 158 -5.76 8.83 -12.66
C GLU A 158 -5.50 10.31 -12.38
N GLU A 159 -4.30 10.78 -12.73
CA GLU A 159 -3.86 12.19 -12.65
C GLU A 159 -4.12 12.88 -11.29
N VAL A 160 -4.11 12.10 -10.20
CA VAL A 160 -4.31 12.60 -8.84
C VAL A 160 -3.22 13.61 -8.48
N LYS A 161 -3.63 14.76 -7.93
CA LYS A 161 -2.72 15.82 -7.51
C LYS A 161 -2.38 15.67 -6.02
N SER A 162 -1.10 15.55 -5.73
CA SER A 162 -0.57 15.47 -4.36
C SER A 162 0.85 16.05 -4.27
N THR A 163 1.44 15.98 -3.08
CA THR A 163 2.87 16.27 -2.85
C THR A 163 3.77 15.27 -3.58
N TRP A 164 5.02 15.67 -3.80
CA TRP A 164 6.08 14.82 -4.36
C TRP A 164 7.38 15.12 -3.63
N SER A 165 8.23 14.11 -3.44
CA SER A 165 9.58 14.30 -2.87
C SER A 165 10.42 15.22 -3.76
N LYS A 166 11.19 16.13 -3.16
CA LYS A 166 12.12 17.02 -3.89
C LYS A 166 13.33 16.26 -4.44
N ASP A 167 13.61 15.09 -3.88
CA ASP A 167 14.71 14.21 -4.28
C ASP A 167 14.25 13.11 -5.26
N ALA A 168 12.97 13.12 -5.66
CA ALA A 168 12.42 12.21 -6.67
C ALA A 168 13.05 12.44 -8.05
N LYS A 169 13.50 11.36 -8.70
CA LYS A 169 14.22 11.43 -9.99
C LYS A 169 13.34 11.05 -11.17
N GLY A 170 13.01 12.03 -12.00
CA GLY A 170 12.31 11.86 -13.28
C GLY A 170 10.79 11.85 -13.15
N ASP A 171 10.12 11.97 -14.29
CA ASP A 171 8.67 12.20 -14.37
C ASP A 171 7.82 11.20 -13.57
N ALA A 172 6.72 11.70 -13.03
CA ALA A 172 5.81 11.03 -12.10
C ALA A 172 5.05 9.82 -12.70
N LYS A 173 5.76 8.72 -12.98
CA LYS A 173 5.22 7.42 -13.41
C LYS A 173 6.07 6.23 -12.94
N GLN A 174 6.04 5.92 -11.63
CA GLN A 174 6.45 4.64 -11.03
C GLN A 174 6.23 4.68 -9.50
N ASP A 175 6.02 3.52 -8.90
CA ASP A 175 5.55 3.40 -7.50
C ASP A 175 6.66 2.87 -6.56
N GLU A 176 6.76 3.42 -5.34
CA GLU A 176 7.59 2.90 -4.24
C GLU A 176 6.70 2.54 -3.06
N LEU A 177 6.99 1.41 -2.43
CA LEU A 177 6.08 0.76 -1.49
C LEU A 177 6.30 1.33 -0.08
N ASP A 178 5.44 2.26 0.31
CA ASP A 178 5.29 2.68 1.70
C ASP A 178 4.04 2.05 2.30
N LEU A 179 4.18 1.55 3.53
CA LEU A 179 3.07 1.31 4.43
C LEU A 179 2.70 2.68 5.02
N ILE A 180 1.53 3.21 4.66
CA ILE A 180 1.06 4.51 5.13
C ILE A 180 -0.10 4.28 6.08
N VAL A 181 -0.03 4.92 7.25
CA VAL A 181 -0.73 4.41 8.43
C VAL A 181 -1.28 5.57 9.24
N GLU A 182 -2.57 5.51 9.58
CA GLU A 182 -3.32 6.59 10.22
C GLU A 182 -3.86 6.16 11.60
N GLU A 183 -3.72 7.03 12.61
CA GLU A 183 -4.44 6.97 13.88
C GLU A 183 -5.64 7.95 13.86
N GLY A 184 -6.77 7.54 14.43
CA GLY A 184 -7.96 8.39 14.57
C GLY A 184 -7.77 9.46 15.66
N ALA A 185 -8.19 10.70 15.35
CA ALA A 185 -8.17 11.78 16.34
C ALA A 185 -9.17 11.52 17.50
N PRO A 186 -8.80 11.85 18.76
CA PRO A 186 -9.62 11.60 19.96
C PRO A 186 -10.80 12.58 20.17
#